data_AF-A0A2W5Y751-F1
#
_entry.id   AF-A0A2W5Y751-F1
#
_cell.length_a   1.000
_cell.length_b   1.000
_cell.length_c   1.000
_cell.angle_alpha   90.00
_cell.angle_beta   90.00
_cell.angle_gamma   90.00
#
_symmetry.space_group_name_H-M   'P 1'
#
loop_
_entity.id
_entity.type
_entity.pdbx_description
1 polymer ?
#
loop_
_entity_poly.entity_id
_entity_poly.type
_entity_poly.pdbx_seq_one_letter_code
_entity_poly.pdbx_strand_id
1 'polypeptide(L)'
;MTKVRNSATIGRDRPTEERIAYQSRGAGPNAQERYADLVVSFTADDRSDPDHLDAELTLRDGLPHPDLSPFTDSDGGITLGEDDGERVLRIPGQLGAERAAEIEQAIWEKMQFASHLRSQRLGEFTIANDLHRSESLALVQLLILYHLVTARATVALGGEGGRSGAGNADADLPAADPASSLDSAVSAAGT
;
A
#
# COMPACT_ATOMS: atom_id res chain seq x y z
N MET A 1 -45.36 -49.26 -8.59
CA MET A 1 -45.33 -48.01 -7.78
C MET A 1 -44.51 -46.97 -8.55
N THR A 2 -44.59 -45.69 -8.19
CA THR A 2 -44.34 -44.57 -9.13
C THR A 2 -43.34 -43.54 -8.59
N LYS A 3 -42.46 -43.03 -9.48
CA LYS A 3 -41.46 -41.97 -9.21
C LYS A 3 -40.36 -42.40 -8.19
N VAL A 4 -39.22 -41.72 -8.05
CA VAL A 4 -38.85 -40.32 -8.36
C VAL A 4 -37.60 -40.24 -9.26
N ARG A 5 -37.49 -39.17 -10.07
CA ARG A 5 -36.27 -38.81 -10.82
C ARG A 5 -35.35 -37.97 -9.93
N ASN A 6 -34.04 -38.03 -10.15
CA ASN A 6 -33.29 -36.77 -10.24
C ASN A 6 -32.15 -36.86 -11.24
N SER A 7 -31.86 -35.75 -11.91
CA SER A 7 -30.78 -35.63 -12.90
C SER A 7 -29.91 -34.43 -12.52
N ALA A 8 -28.61 -34.64 -12.40
CA ALA A 8 -27.61 -33.58 -12.27
C ALA A 8 -26.39 -33.98 -13.10
N THR A 9 -26.36 -33.55 -14.35
CA THR A 9 -25.28 -33.82 -15.31
C THR A 9 -24.15 -32.80 -15.13
N ILE A 10 -23.03 -33.02 -15.83
CA ILE A 10 -21.89 -32.10 -16.01
C ILE A 10 -20.95 -32.05 -14.81
N GLY A 11 -20.00 -32.98 -14.79
CA GLY A 11 -18.66 -32.65 -14.32
C GLY A 11 -18.06 -31.57 -15.22
N ARG A 12 -17.35 -30.62 -14.62
CA ARG A 12 -16.51 -29.67 -15.35
C ARG A 12 -15.09 -29.80 -14.80
N ASP A 13 -14.25 -30.53 -15.52
CA ASP A 13 -12.82 -30.24 -15.50
C ASP A 13 -12.65 -28.76 -15.85
N ARG A 14 -11.99 -28.01 -14.97
CA ARG A 14 -11.42 -26.72 -15.34
C ARG A 14 -9.97 -27.00 -15.77
N PRO A 15 -9.55 -26.68 -17.00
CA PRO A 15 -8.14 -26.78 -17.35
C PRO A 15 -7.32 -25.84 -16.47
N THR A 16 -6.17 -26.31 -15.99
CA THR A 16 -5.30 -25.63 -15.01
C THR A 16 -4.83 -24.25 -15.46
N GLU A 17 -4.85 -23.99 -16.76
CA GLU A 17 -4.40 -22.78 -17.44
C GLU A 17 -5.13 -21.51 -16.99
N GLU A 18 -6.38 -21.61 -16.50
CA GLU A 18 -7.16 -20.46 -16.02
C GLU A 18 -6.51 -19.75 -14.80
N ARG A 19 -5.62 -20.43 -14.06
CA ARG A 19 -4.94 -19.86 -12.88
C ARG A 19 -3.78 -18.91 -13.21
N ILE A 20 -3.19 -18.99 -14.41
CA ILE A 20 -2.01 -18.19 -14.77
C ILE A 20 -2.43 -16.81 -15.32
N ALA A 21 -3.65 -16.70 -15.87
CA ALA A 21 -4.17 -15.50 -16.52
C ALA A 21 -4.36 -14.26 -15.62
N TYR A 22 -4.23 -14.39 -14.29
CA TYR A 22 -4.42 -13.26 -13.36
C TYR A 22 -3.20 -12.32 -13.27
N GLN A 23 -2.00 -12.78 -13.65
CA GLN A 23 -0.76 -11.98 -13.59
C GLN A 23 -0.50 -11.15 -14.87
N SER A 24 -1.27 -11.33 -15.94
CA SER A 24 -1.01 -10.71 -17.26
C SER A 24 -2.19 -9.88 -17.79
N ARG A 25 -2.83 -9.11 -16.90
CA ARG A 25 -3.70 -7.99 -17.30
C ARG A 25 -3.31 -6.76 -16.48
N GLY A 26 -2.83 -5.73 -17.16
CA GLY A 26 -2.54 -4.44 -16.55
C GLY A 26 -3.81 -3.79 -15.99
N ALA A 27 -4.06 -3.99 -14.70
CA ALA A 27 -4.82 -3.05 -13.91
C ALA A 27 -3.91 -1.84 -13.66
N GLY A 28 -4.18 -0.70 -14.31
CA GLY A 28 -3.60 0.57 -13.85
C GLY A 28 -4.01 0.79 -12.39
N PRO A 29 -3.16 1.48 -11.58
CA PRO A 29 -3.18 1.42 -10.11
C PRO A 29 -4.60 1.51 -9.58
N ASN A 30 -4.98 0.55 -8.75
CA ASN A 30 -6.37 0.32 -8.44
C ASN A 30 -6.94 1.49 -7.62
N ALA A 31 -8.26 1.69 -7.65
CA ALA A 31 -8.84 2.90 -7.07
C ALA A 31 -8.59 3.05 -5.55
N GLN A 32 -8.30 1.97 -4.83
CA GLN A 32 -7.99 2.00 -3.39
C GLN A 32 -6.51 2.31 -3.15
N GLU A 33 -5.63 1.70 -3.94
CA GLU A 33 -4.17 1.90 -3.95
C GLU A 33 -3.77 3.38 -4.15
N ARG A 34 -4.48 4.14 -4.99
CA ARG A 34 -4.24 5.60 -5.18
C ARG A 34 -4.61 6.46 -3.96
N TYR A 35 -5.41 5.94 -3.03
CA TYR A 35 -5.82 6.63 -1.82
C TYR A 35 -5.30 5.97 -0.54
N ALA A 36 -4.33 5.06 -0.66
CA ALA A 36 -3.61 4.48 0.46
C ALA A 36 -2.38 5.34 0.78
N ASP A 37 -2.16 5.66 2.06
CA ASP A 37 -0.96 6.39 2.52
C ASP A 37 0.27 5.45 2.69
N LEU A 38 0.04 4.14 2.56
CA LEU A 38 1.03 3.07 2.57
C LEU A 38 0.55 1.97 1.61
N VAL A 39 1.36 1.63 0.60
CA VAL A 39 1.16 0.44 -0.24
C VAL A 39 2.22 -0.58 0.14
N VAL A 40 1.86 -1.87 0.17
CA VAL A 40 2.79 -2.97 0.47
C VAL A 40 2.61 -4.07 -0.56
N SER A 41 3.71 -4.49 -1.18
CA SER A 41 3.80 -5.66 -2.06
C SER A 41 4.80 -6.67 -1.49
N PHE A 42 4.56 -7.95 -1.74
CA PHE A 42 5.48 -9.05 -1.44
C PHE A 42 5.80 -9.79 -2.73
N THR A 43 7.09 -10.01 -2.98
CA THR A 43 7.61 -10.67 -4.17
C THR A 43 8.41 -11.92 -3.76
N ALA A 44 8.22 -13.02 -4.48
CA ALA A 44 9.03 -14.20 -4.30
C ALA A 44 10.27 -14.15 -5.21
N ASP A 45 11.44 -14.45 -4.64
CA ASP A 45 12.62 -14.87 -5.40
C ASP A 45 12.33 -16.21 -6.14
N ASP A 46 13.14 -16.56 -7.14
CA ASP A 46 12.99 -17.78 -7.97
C ASP A 46 12.86 -19.07 -7.13
N ARG A 47 13.35 -19.05 -5.89
CA ARG A 47 13.29 -20.15 -4.91
C ARG A 47 11.88 -20.48 -4.42
N SER A 48 10.91 -19.58 -4.60
CA SER A 48 9.51 -19.74 -4.17
C SER A 48 9.34 -20.07 -2.67
N ASP A 49 10.26 -19.59 -1.83
CA ASP A 49 10.25 -19.82 -0.39
C ASP A 49 9.31 -18.81 0.31
N PRO A 50 8.23 -19.26 0.99
CA PRO A 50 7.26 -18.36 1.61
C PRO A 50 7.80 -17.64 2.85
N ASP A 51 8.88 -18.13 3.47
CA ASP A 51 9.45 -17.52 4.67
C ASP A 51 10.39 -16.35 4.30
N HIS A 52 10.84 -16.34 3.03
CA HIS A 52 11.85 -15.41 2.49
C HIS A 52 11.33 -14.55 1.32
N LEU A 53 10.08 -14.10 1.39
CA LEU A 53 9.54 -13.10 0.45
C LEU A 53 10.16 -11.72 0.67
N ASP A 54 10.63 -11.08 -0.40
CA ASP A 54 11.03 -9.67 -0.39
C ASP A 54 9.78 -8.80 -0.23
N ALA A 55 9.87 -7.76 0.60
CA ALA A 55 8.78 -6.80 0.79
C ALA A 55 9.18 -5.41 0.26
N GLU A 56 8.26 -4.77 -0.45
CA GLU A 56 8.40 -3.39 -0.90
C GLU A 56 7.23 -2.56 -0.36
N LEU A 57 7.54 -1.37 0.15
CA LEU A 57 6.60 -0.46 0.78
C LEU A 57 6.70 0.93 0.16
N THR A 58 5.63 1.38 -0.50
CA THR A 58 5.50 2.76 -0.98
C THR A 58 5.00 3.63 0.18
N LEU A 59 5.85 4.57 0.59
CA LEU A 59 5.68 5.48 1.72
C LEU A 59 5.23 6.85 1.20
N ARG A 60 4.02 7.31 1.58
CA ARG A 60 3.47 8.60 1.16
C ARG A 60 3.30 9.57 2.33
N ASP A 61 3.58 10.85 2.07
CA ASP A 61 3.59 11.97 3.03
C ASP A 61 2.28 12.20 3.83
N GLY A 62 1.20 11.48 3.51
CA GLY A 62 -0.03 11.45 4.32
C GLY A 62 0.16 10.85 5.72
N LEU A 63 1.28 10.16 5.98
CA LEU A 63 1.64 9.60 7.29
C LEU A 63 3.06 9.99 7.73
N PRO A 64 3.30 10.25 9.02
CA PRO A 64 4.65 10.38 9.55
C PRO A 64 5.33 9.00 9.56
N HIS A 65 6.37 8.84 8.73
CA HIS A 65 7.18 7.63 8.68
C HIS A 65 8.29 7.64 9.74
N PRO A 66 8.70 6.47 10.27
CA PRO A 66 9.88 6.41 11.13
C PRO A 66 11.12 6.64 10.26
N ASP A 67 12.08 7.46 10.73
CA ASP A 67 13.39 7.50 10.09
C ASP A 67 14.07 6.13 10.18
N LEU A 68 14.42 5.56 9.02
CA LEU A 68 15.09 4.27 8.86
C LEU A 68 16.46 4.39 8.19
N SER A 69 16.89 5.62 7.86
CA SER A 69 18.18 5.91 7.21
C SER A 69 19.40 5.33 7.95
N PRO A 70 19.43 5.20 9.29
CA PRO A 70 20.53 4.53 9.99
C PRO A 70 20.67 3.02 9.72
N PHE A 71 19.66 2.39 9.12
CA PHE A 71 19.62 0.94 8.87
C PHE A 71 19.75 0.58 7.39
N THR A 72 19.67 1.57 6.50
CA THR A 72 19.90 1.34 5.07
C THR A 72 21.35 1.02 4.82
N ASP A 73 21.62 -0.13 4.22
CA ASP A 73 22.98 -0.62 3.97
C ASP A 73 23.08 -1.25 2.57
N SER A 74 24.30 -1.32 2.05
CA SER A 74 24.58 -1.84 0.70
C SER A 74 24.55 -3.38 0.67
N ASP A 75 24.98 -4.01 1.77
CA ASP A 75 25.18 -5.45 1.87
C ASP A 75 24.10 -6.10 2.75
N GLY A 76 22.94 -6.40 2.14
CA GLY A 76 21.87 -7.20 2.77
C GLY A 76 21.04 -6.51 3.85
N GLY A 77 21.17 -5.18 4.00
CA GLY A 77 20.28 -4.36 4.83
C GLY A 77 18.93 -4.09 4.15
N ILE A 78 18.12 -3.22 4.77
CA ILE A 78 16.99 -2.58 4.07
C ILE A 78 17.53 -1.53 3.08
N THR A 79 16.73 -1.15 2.08
CA THR A 79 17.10 -0.08 1.13
C THR A 79 15.99 0.95 1.05
N LEU A 80 16.34 2.23 1.12
CA LEU A 80 15.42 3.34 0.88
C LEU A 80 15.79 4.01 -0.45
N GLY A 81 14.79 4.26 -1.30
CA GLY A 81 14.94 4.94 -2.57
C GLY A 81 13.68 5.69 -2.96
N GLU A 82 13.59 6.06 -4.24
CA GLU A 82 12.48 6.81 -4.83
C GLU A 82 12.08 6.14 -6.16
N ASP A 83 10.78 5.98 -6.41
CA ASP A 83 10.21 5.42 -7.66
C ASP A 83 8.98 6.25 -8.06
N ASP A 84 8.92 6.71 -9.31
CA ASP A 84 7.96 7.71 -9.84
C ASP A 84 7.74 8.98 -8.95
N GLY A 85 8.72 9.30 -8.10
CA GLY A 85 8.65 10.40 -7.12
C GLY A 85 8.04 10.02 -5.77
N GLU A 86 7.62 8.77 -5.58
CA GLU A 86 7.17 8.24 -4.29
C GLU A 86 8.35 7.59 -3.55
N ARG A 87 8.38 7.68 -2.22
CA ARG A 87 9.46 7.08 -1.40
C ARG A 87 9.24 5.58 -1.28
N VAL A 88 10.22 4.77 -1.66
CA VAL A 88 10.11 3.30 -1.64
C VAL A 88 11.11 2.70 -0.66
N LEU A 89 10.61 1.88 0.26
CA LEU A 89 11.39 1.07 1.20
C LEU A 89 11.37 -0.41 0.75
N ARG A 90 12.53 -1.00 0.55
CA ARG A 90 12.73 -2.42 0.25
C ARG A 90 13.30 -3.15 1.46
N ILE A 91 12.74 -4.30 1.78
CA ILE A 91 13.13 -5.17 2.89
C ILE A 91 13.38 -6.57 2.32
N PRO A 92 14.64 -7.05 2.24
CA PRO A 92 14.93 -8.38 1.74
C PRO A 92 14.26 -9.48 2.58
N GLY A 93 13.67 -10.48 1.94
CA GLY A 93 13.12 -11.67 2.61
C GLY A 93 14.21 -12.52 3.26
N GLN A 94 15.44 -12.38 2.77
CA GLN A 94 16.65 -13.05 3.26
C GLN A 94 17.41 -12.21 4.33
N LEU A 95 16.78 -11.17 4.88
CA LEU A 95 17.33 -10.33 5.95
C LEU A 95 17.61 -11.16 7.21
N GLY A 96 18.85 -11.08 7.72
CA GLY A 96 19.27 -11.83 8.91
C GLY A 96 18.54 -11.37 10.18
N ALA A 97 18.07 -12.33 11.00
CA ALA A 97 17.27 -12.07 12.20
C ALA A 97 17.93 -11.13 13.23
N GLU A 98 19.26 -11.09 13.32
CA GLU A 98 19.98 -10.13 14.16
C GLU A 98 19.75 -8.68 13.67
N ARG A 99 19.93 -8.43 12.36
CA ARG A 99 19.68 -7.11 11.75
C ARG A 99 18.19 -6.75 11.76
N ALA A 100 17.30 -7.72 11.60
CA ALA A 100 15.87 -7.51 11.78
C ALA A 100 15.54 -7.06 13.22
N ALA A 101 16.13 -7.71 14.23
CA ALA A 101 15.93 -7.36 15.64
C ALA A 101 16.49 -5.96 16.01
N GLU A 102 17.60 -5.51 15.40
CA GLU A 102 18.08 -4.12 15.53
C GLU A 102 17.05 -3.11 15.03
N ILE A 103 16.49 -3.35 13.83
CA ILE A 103 15.49 -2.48 13.20
C ILE A 103 14.19 -2.51 14.01
N GLU A 104 13.74 -3.69 14.45
CA GLU A 104 12.59 -3.84 15.35
C GLU A 104 12.78 -3.00 16.62
N GLN A 105 13.91 -3.13 17.30
CA GLN A 105 14.22 -2.39 18.52
C GLN A 105 14.14 -0.88 18.31
N ALA A 106 14.72 -0.35 17.24
CA ALA A 106 14.71 1.08 16.94
C ALA A 106 13.32 1.63 16.57
N ILE A 107 12.46 0.82 15.96
CA ILE A 107 11.05 1.19 15.73
C ILE A 107 10.25 1.13 17.05
N TRP A 108 10.51 0.14 17.91
CA TRP A 108 9.89 0.02 19.23
C TRP A 108 10.25 1.17 20.19
N GLU A 109 11.48 1.68 20.16
CA GLU A 109 11.90 2.84 20.96
C GLU A 109 11.08 4.10 20.62
N LYS A 110 10.78 4.30 19.34
CA LYS A 110 9.88 5.38 18.87
C LYS A 110 8.41 5.15 19.31
N MET A 111 8.08 3.97 19.82
CA MET A 111 6.76 3.56 20.33
C MET A 111 6.74 3.21 21.82
N GLN A 112 7.65 3.74 22.64
CA GLN A 112 7.74 3.41 24.08
C GLN A 112 6.39 3.47 24.84
N PHE A 113 5.49 4.39 24.48
CA PHE A 113 4.15 4.54 25.07
C PHE A 113 3.18 3.38 24.73
N ALA A 114 3.50 2.59 23.70
CA ALA A 114 2.75 1.43 23.24
C ALA A 114 3.46 0.08 23.56
N SER A 115 4.44 0.07 24.47
CA SER A 115 5.26 -1.12 24.83
C SER A 115 4.47 -2.40 25.12
N HIS A 116 3.22 -2.31 25.57
CA HIS A 116 2.34 -3.47 25.78
C HIS A 116 2.07 -4.28 24.49
N LEU A 117 2.08 -3.61 23.33
CA LEU A 117 1.88 -4.22 22.01
C LEU A 117 3.09 -5.05 21.54
N ARG A 118 4.25 -4.95 22.22
CA ARG A 118 5.45 -5.75 21.92
C ARG A 118 5.33 -7.22 22.32
N SER A 119 4.24 -7.60 22.96
CA SER A 119 3.87 -9.00 23.25
C SER A 119 3.26 -9.75 22.06
N GLN A 120 3.06 -9.09 20.91
CA GLN A 120 2.50 -9.69 19.70
C GLN A 120 3.53 -10.54 18.94
N ARG A 121 3.07 -11.64 18.35
CA ARG A 121 3.88 -12.57 17.56
C ARG A 121 4.00 -12.07 16.11
N LEU A 122 4.80 -11.02 15.91
CA LEU A 122 5.01 -10.41 14.60
C LEU A 122 5.81 -11.34 13.67
N GLY A 123 5.52 -11.26 12.37
CA GLY A 123 6.18 -12.05 11.33
C GLY A 123 5.75 -13.52 11.25
N GLU A 124 4.94 -14.00 12.18
CA GLU A 124 4.43 -15.37 12.15
C GLU A 124 3.24 -15.55 11.22
N PHE A 125 3.19 -16.70 10.55
CA PHE A 125 2.08 -17.12 9.68
C PHE A 125 1.99 -18.65 9.62
N THR A 126 0.90 -19.18 9.05
CA THR A 126 0.65 -20.63 8.98
C THR A 126 0.43 -21.08 7.54
N ILE A 127 1.16 -22.12 7.12
CA ILE A 127 0.92 -22.83 5.84
C ILE A 127 0.44 -24.24 6.16
N ALA A 128 -0.73 -24.60 5.64
CA ALA A 128 -1.48 -25.81 5.95
C ALA A 128 -1.77 -26.00 7.46
N ASN A 129 -0.77 -26.43 8.24
CA ASN A 129 -0.83 -26.57 9.70
C ASN A 129 0.51 -26.22 10.39
N ASP A 130 1.57 -25.90 9.63
CA ASP A 130 2.89 -25.60 10.15
C ASP A 130 3.04 -24.09 10.39
N LEU A 131 3.78 -23.73 11.46
CA LEU A 131 3.97 -22.34 11.87
C LEU A 131 5.33 -21.84 11.38
N HIS A 132 5.29 -20.80 10.57
CA HIS A 132 6.44 -20.15 9.92
C HIS A 132 6.69 -18.76 10.53
N ARG A 133 7.89 -18.23 10.34
CA ARG A 133 8.25 -16.83 10.69
C ARG A 133 9.06 -16.23 9.55
N SER A 134 8.69 -15.01 9.14
CA SER A 134 9.42 -14.21 8.16
C SER A 134 9.81 -12.85 8.76
N GLU A 135 11.09 -12.48 8.61
CA GLU A 135 11.64 -11.23 9.15
C GLU A 135 11.14 -10.00 8.35
N SER A 136 10.97 -10.12 7.03
CA SER A 136 10.39 -9.05 6.20
C SER A 136 8.94 -8.81 6.58
N LEU A 137 8.16 -9.87 6.81
CA LEU A 137 6.79 -9.78 7.32
C LEU A 137 6.73 -9.18 8.73
N ALA A 138 7.67 -9.51 9.62
CA ALA A 138 7.75 -8.92 10.97
C ALA A 138 7.92 -7.40 10.90
N LEU A 139 8.87 -6.94 10.09
CA LEU A 139 9.13 -5.50 9.90
C LEU A 139 7.96 -4.79 9.22
N VAL A 140 7.33 -5.38 8.19
CA VAL A 140 6.11 -4.83 7.57
C VAL A 140 4.99 -4.66 8.60
N GLN A 141 4.71 -5.68 9.40
CA GLN A 141 3.66 -5.62 10.43
C GLN A 141 3.99 -4.58 11.50
N LEU A 142 5.26 -4.47 11.91
CA LEU A 142 5.71 -3.47 12.88
C LEU A 142 5.62 -2.03 12.34
N LEU A 143 5.91 -1.82 11.06
CA LEU A 143 5.76 -0.52 10.40
C LEU A 143 4.28 -0.14 10.27
N ILE A 144 3.40 -1.06 9.89
CA ILE A 144 1.94 -0.83 9.89
C ILE A 144 1.46 -0.46 11.30
N LEU A 145 1.94 -1.17 12.33
CA LEU A 145 1.63 -0.89 13.74
C LEU A 145 2.11 0.51 14.15
N TYR A 146 3.33 0.91 13.77
CA TYR A 146 3.87 2.25 14.01
C TYR A 146 2.98 3.35 13.43
N HIS A 147 2.54 3.20 12.18
CA HIS A 147 1.67 4.17 11.54
C HIS A 147 0.29 4.24 12.22
N LEU A 148 -0.33 3.10 12.55
CA LEU A 148 -1.62 3.06 13.27
C LEU A 148 -1.54 3.73 14.65
N VAL A 149 -0.49 3.44 15.41
CA VAL A 149 -0.26 3.99 16.76
C VAL A 149 -0.01 5.51 16.69
N THR A 150 0.78 5.97 15.70
CA THR A 150 1.11 7.39 15.53
C THR A 150 -0.06 8.21 14.96
N ALA A 151 -0.82 7.65 14.02
CA ALA A 151 -2.05 8.25 13.50
C ALA A 151 -3.12 8.38 14.60
N ARG A 152 -3.26 7.36 15.46
CA ARG A 152 -4.14 7.45 16.63
C ARG A 152 -3.70 8.53 17.62
N ALA A 153 -2.39 8.72 17.81
CA ALA A 153 -1.86 9.77 18.69
C ALA A 153 -2.11 11.18 18.13
N THR A 154 -1.85 11.42 16.84
CA THR A 154 -2.09 12.73 16.21
C THR A 154 -3.57 13.13 16.22
N VAL A 155 -4.49 12.21 15.90
CA VAL A 155 -5.94 12.45 16.01
C VAL A 155 -6.37 12.71 17.46
N ALA A 156 -5.83 11.96 18.44
CA ALA A 156 -6.16 12.16 19.86
C ALA A 156 -5.63 13.50 20.44
N LEU A 157 -4.61 14.09 19.81
CA LEU A 157 -4.07 15.41 20.14
C LEU A 157 -4.80 16.56 19.42
N GLY A 158 -5.87 16.28 18.67
CA GLY A 158 -6.64 17.28 17.94
C GLY A 158 -6.04 17.69 16.60
N GLY A 159 -5.08 16.93 16.07
CA GLY A 159 -4.57 17.12 14.71
C GLY A 159 -5.63 16.75 13.67
N GLU A 160 -5.95 17.68 12.79
CA GLU A 160 -6.67 17.38 11.55
C GLU A 160 -5.82 16.39 10.73
N GLY A 161 -6.38 15.22 10.39
CA GLY A 161 -5.64 14.23 9.61
C GLY A 161 -5.22 14.81 8.26
N GLY A 162 -3.95 14.64 7.88
CA GLY A 162 -3.30 15.38 6.78
C GLY A 162 -4.00 15.32 5.41
N ARG A 163 -4.92 14.37 5.23
CA ARG A 163 -5.81 14.25 4.06
C ARG A 163 -6.75 15.45 3.83
N SER A 164 -6.98 16.31 4.83
CA SER A 164 -7.85 17.50 4.70
C SER A 164 -7.40 18.52 3.63
N GLY A 165 -6.13 18.53 3.22
CA GLY A 165 -5.60 19.55 2.30
C GLY A 165 -5.92 19.36 0.80
N ALA A 166 -6.21 18.13 0.35
CA ALA A 166 -6.19 17.78 -1.07
C ALA A 166 -7.54 17.89 -1.81
N GLY A 167 -8.57 18.49 -1.18
CA GLY A 167 -9.97 18.37 -1.63
C GLY A 167 -10.63 19.62 -2.24
N ASN A 168 -9.96 20.78 -2.30
CA ASN A 168 -10.64 22.05 -2.59
C ASN A 168 -9.82 23.02 -3.49
N ALA A 169 -9.21 22.47 -4.55
CA ALA A 169 -8.48 23.24 -5.57
C ALA A 169 -9.21 23.33 -6.94
N ASP A 170 -10.31 22.59 -7.13
CA ASP A 170 -11.06 22.46 -8.39
C ASP A 170 -12.24 23.45 -8.50
N ALA A 171 -12.09 24.65 -7.90
CA ALA A 171 -13.16 25.64 -7.74
C ALA A 171 -12.78 27.06 -8.21
N ASP A 172 -11.80 27.19 -9.13
CA ASP A 172 -11.52 28.43 -9.86
C ASP A 172 -11.43 28.18 -11.37
N LEU A 173 -12.54 27.70 -11.95
CA LEU A 173 -12.76 27.76 -13.39
C LEU A 173 -13.26 29.18 -13.74
N PRO A 174 -12.55 29.96 -14.57
CA PRO A 174 -12.98 31.30 -14.92
C PRO A 174 -14.33 31.24 -15.66
N ALA A 175 -15.31 31.99 -15.17
CA ALA A 175 -16.65 32.01 -15.74
C ALA A 175 -16.62 32.54 -17.18
N ALA A 176 -16.85 31.65 -18.16
CA ALA A 176 -16.96 32.00 -19.56
C ALA A 176 -18.27 32.76 -19.80
N ASP A 177 -18.17 34.10 -19.92
CA ASP A 177 -19.29 35.02 -20.05
C ASP A 177 -20.03 34.85 -21.40
N PRO A 178 -21.27 34.31 -21.43
CA PRO A 178 -21.91 33.85 -22.66
C PRO A 178 -22.81 34.92 -23.30
N ALA A 179 -22.43 36.20 -23.24
CA ALA A 179 -23.29 37.33 -23.58
C ALA A 179 -22.61 38.46 -24.40
N SER A 180 -21.85 38.13 -25.45
CA SER A 180 -21.30 39.13 -26.39
C SER A 180 -21.15 38.62 -27.83
N SER A 181 -22.27 38.47 -28.53
CA SER A 181 -22.35 38.40 -30.00
C SER A 181 -23.78 38.73 -30.45
N LEU A 182 -23.92 39.47 -31.55
CA LEU A 182 -25.15 40.07 -32.12
C LEU A 182 -25.60 41.42 -31.52
N ASP A 183 -24.99 42.52 -32.00
CA ASP A 183 -25.72 43.52 -32.80
C ASP A 183 -24.73 44.38 -33.65
N SER A 184 -25.25 45.30 -34.47
CA SER A 184 -24.56 46.48 -35.02
C SER A 184 -23.48 46.21 -36.08
N ALA A 185 -23.87 45.54 -37.16
CA ALA A 185 -23.25 45.75 -38.47
C ALA A 185 -23.60 47.17 -38.98
N VAL A 186 -22.58 47.96 -39.31
CA VAL A 186 -22.72 49.41 -39.56
C VAL A 186 -23.32 49.77 -40.92
N SER A 187 -24.26 50.73 -40.92
CA SER A 187 -24.75 51.45 -42.10
C SER A 187 -25.48 52.72 -41.62
N ALA A 188 -25.18 53.95 -42.03
CA ALA A 188 -24.11 54.52 -42.87
C ALA A 188 -23.91 56.01 -42.40
N ALA A 189 -23.42 57.03 -43.11
CA ALA A 189 -23.02 57.26 -44.52
C ALA A 189 -22.17 58.53 -44.64
N GLY A 190 -21.46 58.69 -45.77
CA GLY A 190 -21.23 60.00 -46.41
C GLY A 190 -19.99 60.82 -46.03
N THR A 191 -19.09 60.99 -47.00
CA THR A 191 -18.87 62.28 -47.70
C THR A 191 -18.39 61.97 -49.10
#